data_AF-A0AAF0ZF03-F1
#
_entry.id   AF-A0AAF0ZF03-F1
#
_cell.length_a   1.000
_cell.length_b   1.000
_cell.length_c   1.000
_cell.angle_alpha   90.00
_cell.angle_beta   90.00
_cell.angle_gamma   90.00
#
_symmetry.space_group_name_H-M   'P 1'
#
loop_
_entity.id
_entity.type
_entity.pdbx_description
1 polymer ?
#
loop_
_entity_poly.entity_id
_entity_poly.type
_entity_poly.pdbx_seq_one_letter_code
_entity_poly.pdbx_strand_id
1 'polypeptide(L)'
;MMGVAGVLGAALLCVVHAATVENALFEDGDGANTFRAFNPTQAEETYSMVTANRFWSQIFGVTFSNKCWLHFFMLFVPVTGSWMISLGVVSLALNLRAYDFVSQKIRTAEDPELRLSTPKKNS
;
A
#
# COMPACT_ATOMS: atom_id res chain seq x y z
N MET A 1 -9.26 10.34 0.99
CA MET A 1 -7.92 10.02 0.43
C MET A 1 -7.32 8.75 1.01
N MET A 2 -7.45 8.45 2.32
CA MET A 2 -6.91 7.22 2.94
C MET A 2 -7.32 5.92 2.22
N GLY A 3 -8.53 5.85 1.68
CA GLY A 3 -8.98 4.72 0.86
C GLY A 3 -8.10 4.44 -0.36
N VAL A 4 -7.74 5.49 -1.11
CA VAL A 4 -6.86 5.38 -2.28
C VAL A 4 -5.48 4.89 -1.86
N ALA A 5 -4.94 5.44 -0.76
CA ALA A 5 -3.67 4.99 -0.20
C ALA A 5 -3.71 3.51 0.21
N GLY A 6 -4.83 3.04 0.76
CA GLY A 6 -5.02 1.62 1.11
C GLY A 6 -5.05 0.71 -0.12
N VAL A 7 -5.76 1.08 -1.19
CA VAL A 7 -5.85 0.27 -2.42
C VAL A 7 -4.50 0.25 -3.16
N LEU A 8 -3.91 1.42 -3.40
CA LEU A 8 -2.61 1.50 -4.09
C LEU A 8 -1.49 0.87 -3.25
N GLY A 9 -1.53 1.07 -1.92
CA GLY A 9 -0.60 0.44 -0.99
C GLY A 9 -0.71 -1.08 -0.99
N ALA A 10 -1.93 -1.64 -1.03
CA ALA A 10 -2.14 -3.07 -1.12
C ALA A 10 -1.62 -3.66 -2.45
N ALA A 11 -1.88 -2.98 -3.57
CA ALA A 11 -1.36 -3.40 -4.87
C ALA A 11 0.18 -3.40 -4.89
N LEU A 12 0.79 -2.35 -4.33
CA LEU A 12 2.24 -2.26 -4.17
C LEU A 12 2.80 -3.39 -3.31
N LEU A 13 2.22 -3.62 -2.12
CA LEU A 13 2.64 -4.69 -1.21
C LEU A 13 2.50 -6.08 -1.84
N CYS A 14 1.42 -6.32 -2.59
CA CYS A 14 1.20 -7.57 -3.29
C CYS A 14 2.31 -7.86 -4.31
N VAL A 15 2.60 -6.89 -5.19
CA VAL A 15 3.63 -7.04 -6.22
C VAL A 15 5.01 -7.18 -5.60
N VAL A 16 5.35 -6.34 -4.63
CA VAL A 16 6.66 -6.36 -3.97
C VAL A 16 6.88 -7.68 -3.22
N HIS A 17 5.87 -8.16 -2.49
CA HIS A 17 5.99 -9.41 -1.76
C HIS A 17 6.14 -10.61 -2.70
N ALA A 18 5.29 -10.73 -3.72
CA ALA A 18 5.37 -11.81 -4.70
C ALA A 18 6.73 -11.84 -5.41
N ALA A 19 7.17 -10.69 -5.94
CA ALA A 19 8.46 -10.58 -6.61
C ALA A 19 9.63 -10.91 -5.67
N THR A 20 9.56 -10.51 -4.40
CA THR A 20 10.62 -10.83 -3.43
C THR A 20 10.70 -12.32 -3.14
N VAL A 21 9.56 -13.01 -3.00
CA VAL A 21 9.54 -14.45 -2.77
C VAL A 21 10.11 -15.20 -3.96
N GLU A 22 9.66 -14.87 -5.18
CA GLU A 22 10.11 -15.54 -6.42
C GLU A 22 11.61 -15.34 -6.71
N ASN A 23 12.18 -14.18 -6.33
CA ASN A 23 13.60 -13.87 -6.57
C ASN A 23 14.52 -14.28 -5.41
N ALA A 24 13.97 -14.82 -4.32
CA ALA A 24 14.74 -15.29 -3.16
C ALA A 24 14.51 -16.78 -2.88
N LEU A 25 13.97 -17.53 -3.85
CA LEU A 25 13.76 -18.98 -3.75
C LEU A 25 15.08 -19.71 -3.50
N PHE A 26 15.02 -20.79 -2.72
CA PHE A 26 16.10 -21.76 -2.68
C PHE A 26 16.07 -22.64 -3.94
N GLU A 27 17.23 -23.16 -4.31
CA GLU A 27 17.36 -24.11 -5.42
C GLU A 27 17.05 -25.52 -4.91
N ASP A 28 15.76 -25.84 -4.83
CA ASP A 28 15.25 -27.10 -4.25
C ASP A 28 15.02 -28.21 -5.31
N GLY A 29 15.48 -28.02 -6.55
CA GLY A 29 15.40 -29.01 -7.62
C GLY A 29 16.14 -28.63 -8.91
N ASP A 30 16.39 -29.62 -9.77
CA ASP A 30 17.27 -29.49 -10.96
C ASP A 30 16.59 -28.86 -12.20
N GLY A 31 15.29 -28.58 -12.11
CA GLY A 31 14.50 -28.07 -13.23
C GLY A 31 14.67 -26.56 -13.39
N ALA A 32 14.75 -26.08 -14.63
CA ALA A 32 14.68 -24.64 -14.92
C ALA A 32 13.35 -24.00 -14.47
N ASN A 33 12.30 -24.80 -14.25
CA ASN A 33 11.03 -24.37 -13.67
C ASN A 33 10.96 -24.66 -12.17
N THR A 34 11.08 -23.60 -11.37
CA THR A 34 11.15 -23.71 -9.90
C THR A 34 9.84 -24.17 -9.24
N PHE A 35 8.68 -24.07 -9.91
CA PHE A 35 7.38 -24.45 -9.36
C PHE A 35 7.26 -25.93 -8.95
N ARG A 36 8.02 -26.83 -9.57
CA ARG A 36 7.96 -28.28 -9.25
C ARG A 36 8.80 -28.65 -8.03
N ALA A 37 9.66 -27.75 -7.58
CA ALA A 37 10.53 -27.96 -6.41
C ALA A 37 9.80 -27.72 -5.08
N PHE A 38 8.59 -27.15 -5.10
CA PHE A 38 7.79 -26.91 -3.91
C PHE A 38 6.92 -28.11 -3.52
N ASN A 39 6.93 -28.47 -2.24
CA ASN A 39 6.00 -29.44 -1.65
C ASN A 39 5.11 -28.78 -0.57
N PRO A 40 3.77 -28.86 -0.64
CA PRO A 40 2.88 -28.30 0.37
C PRO A 40 3.10 -28.78 1.80
N THR A 41 3.70 -29.94 2.01
CA THR A 41 3.96 -30.50 3.34
C THR A 41 5.41 -30.32 3.81
N GLN A 42 6.24 -29.56 3.09
CA GLN A 42 7.61 -29.32 3.51
C GLN A 42 7.67 -28.48 4.79
N ALA A 43 8.60 -28.80 5.69
CA ALA A 43 8.81 -28.04 6.92
C ALA A 43 9.67 -26.79 6.68
N GLU A 44 10.51 -26.82 5.64
CA GLU A 44 11.47 -25.75 5.34
C GLU A 44 10.84 -24.61 4.55
N GLU A 45 11.33 -23.40 4.78
CA GLU A 45 10.89 -22.22 4.04
C GLU A 45 11.41 -22.27 2.60
N THR A 46 10.55 -22.03 1.61
CA THR A 46 10.92 -22.11 0.18
C THR A 46 11.76 -20.92 -0.31
N TYR A 47 11.90 -19.86 0.51
CA TYR A 47 12.65 -18.66 0.15
C TYR A 47 13.45 -18.12 1.34
N SER A 48 14.61 -17.52 1.04
CA SER A 48 15.50 -16.94 2.05
C SER A 48 15.01 -15.58 2.53
N MET A 49 14.45 -15.56 3.75
CA MET A 49 14.08 -14.31 4.42
C MET A 49 15.30 -13.41 4.67
N VAL A 50 16.47 -14.00 4.97
CA VAL A 50 17.70 -13.25 5.25
C VAL A 50 18.20 -12.54 3.99
N THR A 51 18.20 -13.21 2.85
CA THR A 51 18.61 -12.62 1.57
C THR A 51 17.67 -11.50 1.17
N ALA A 52 16.35 -11.73 1.26
CA ALA A 52 15.34 -10.70 1.02
C ALA A 52 15.53 -9.49 1.97
N ASN A 53 15.74 -9.74 3.26
CA ASN A 53 15.92 -8.69 4.25
C ASN A 53 17.14 -7.81 3.95
N ARG A 54 18.27 -8.42 3.59
CA ARG A 54 19.49 -7.71 3.21
C ARG A 54 19.28 -6.87 1.94
N PHE A 55 18.68 -7.46 0.91
CA PHE A 55 18.38 -6.76 -0.35
C PHE A 55 17.55 -5.49 -0.11
N TRP A 56 16.43 -5.62 0.62
CA TRP A 56 15.55 -4.48 0.90
C TRP A 56 16.16 -3.47 1.86
N SER A 57 16.95 -3.92 2.85
CA SER A 57 17.69 -3.00 3.74
C SER A 57 18.67 -2.13 2.96
N GLN A 58 19.33 -2.68 1.94
CA GLN A 58 20.29 -1.93 1.13
C GLN A 58 19.60 -0.93 0.18
N ILE A 59 18.45 -1.29 -0.39
CA ILE A 59 17.77 -0.45 -1.39
C ILE A 59 16.88 0.62 -0.74
N PHE A 60 16.10 0.24 0.28
CA PHE A 60 15.09 1.11 0.88
C PHE A 60 15.44 1.56 2.30
N GLY A 61 16.53 1.07 2.90
CA GLY A 61 16.95 1.41 4.26
C GLY A 61 16.08 0.81 5.38
N VAL A 62 14.96 0.18 5.02
CA VAL A 62 14.00 -0.46 5.93
C VAL A 62 13.53 -1.76 5.29
N THR A 63 13.20 -2.74 6.13
CA THR A 63 12.76 -4.06 5.68
C THR A 63 11.92 -4.75 6.73
N PHE A 64 11.21 -5.80 6.31
CA PHE A 64 10.53 -6.71 7.22
C PHE A 64 11.50 -7.80 7.69
N SER A 65 11.57 -8.01 8.99
CA SER A 65 12.37 -9.11 9.59
C SER A 65 11.50 -10.23 10.16
N ASN A 66 10.20 -9.99 10.32
CA ASN A 66 9.24 -10.96 10.86
C ASN A 66 8.16 -11.25 9.81
N LYS A 67 8.04 -12.53 9.41
CA LYS A 67 7.09 -13.00 8.39
C LYS A 67 5.62 -12.84 8.84
N CYS A 68 5.31 -13.10 10.10
CA CYS A 68 3.95 -12.92 10.62
C CYS A 68 3.53 -11.46 10.58
N TRP A 69 4.42 -10.55 10.97
CA TRP A 69 4.15 -9.11 10.90
C TRP A 69 3.95 -8.64 9.46
N LEU A 70 4.78 -9.11 8.52
CA LEU A 70 4.64 -8.83 7.09
C LEU A 70 3.23 -9.19 6.58
N HIS A 71 2.77 -10.41 6.84
CA HIS A 71 1.47 -10.88 6.36
C HIS A 71 0.31 -10.17 7.06
N PHE A 72 0.44 -9.91 8.37
CA PHE A 72 -0.53 -9.08 9.09
C PHE A 72 -0.62 -7.68 8.49
N PHE A 73 0.51 -7.07 8.13
CA PHE A 73 0.55 -5.76 7.50
C PHE A 73 -0.10 -5.76 6.12
N MET A 74 0.12 -6.81 5.32
CA MET A 74 -0.56 -7.00 4.02
C MET A 74 -2.08 -7.11 4.16
N LEU A 75 -2.60 -7.65 5.26
CA LEU A 75 -4.03 -7.62 5.55
C LEU A 75 -4.48 -6.22 6.04
N PHE A 76 -3.71 -5.62 6.94
CA PHE A 76 -4.08 -4.39 7.62
C PHE A 76 -4.28 -3.21 6.65
N VAL A 77 -3.38 -3.03 5.69
CA VAL A 77 -3.39 -1.90 4.75
C VAL A 77 -4.67 -1.84 3.89
N PRO A 78 -5.05 -2.88 3.12
CA PRO A 78 -6.27 -2.85 2.32
C PRO A 78 -7.53 -2.79 3.18
N VAL A 79 -7.55 -3.51 4.31
CA VAL A 79 -8.72 -3.54 5.20
C VAL A 79 -8.98 -2.15 5.75
N THR A 80 -7.97 -1.51 6.35
CA THR A 80 -8.10 -0.16 6.89
C THR A 80 -8.49 0.84 5.81
N GLY A 81 -7.90 0.73 4.60
CA GLY A 81 -8.31 1.52 3.44
C GLY A 81 -9.81 1.44 3.16
N SER A 82 -10.36 0.23 3.10
CA SER A 82 -11.78 0.00 2.85
C SER A 82 -12.69 0.57 3.95
N TRP A 83 -12.31 0.41 5.22
CA TRP A 83 -13.02 1.03 6.35
C TRP A 83 -13.08 2.55 6.21
N MET A 84 -11.96 3.19 5.86
CA MET A 84 -11.93 4.65 5.69
C MET A 84 -12.74 5.14 4.48
N ILE A 85 -12.86 4.34 3.41
CA ILE A 85 -13.78 4.64 2.29
C ILE A 85 -15.22 4.62 2.79
N SER A 86 -15.58 3.57 3.52
CA SER A 86 -16.94 3.37 4.04
C SER A 86 -17.37 4.55 4.92
N LEU A 87 -16.51 4.99 5.84
CA LEU A 87 -16.77 6.18 6.68
C LEU A 87 -16.94 7.47 5.86
N GLY A 88 -16.17 7.63 4.79
CA GLY A 88 -16.31 8.75 3.86
C GLY A 88 -17.66 8.74 3.12
N VAL A 89 -18.12 7.57 2.68
CA VAL A 89 -19.41 7.40 2.00
C VAL A 89 -20.58 7.68 2.95
N VAL A 90 -20.52 7.21 4.20
CA VAL A 90 -21.54 7.52 5.22
C VAL A 90 -21.60 9.02 5.50
N SER A 91 -20.46 9.69 5.62
CA SER A 91 -20.40 11.15 5.78
C SER A 91 -21.04 11.87 4.59
N LEU A 92 -20.80 11.41 3.36
CA LEU A 92 -21.40 11.99 2.15
C LEU A 92 -22.92 11.83 2.13
N ALA A 93 -23.45 10.68 2.59
CA ALA A 93 -24.89 10.43 2.67
C ALA A 93 -25.58 11.42 3.64
N LEU A 94 -24.88 11.87 4.68
CA LEU A 94 -25.35 12.87 5.63
C LEU A 94 -25.04 14.32 5.20
N ASN A 95 -24.61 14.54 3.94
CA ASN A 95 -24.21 15.85 3.41
C ASN A 95 -22.98 16.46 4.13
N LEU A 96 -22.27 15.69 4.95
CA LEU A 96 -21.05 16.09 5.67
C LEU A 96 -19.84 15.97 4.74
N ARG A 97 -19.61 17.01 3.92
CA ARG A 97 -18.52 17.04 2.93
C ARG A 97 -17.34 17.90 3.39
N ALA A 98 -16.14 17.40 3.14
CA ALA A 98 -14.92 18.22 3.10
C ALA A 98 -14.81 18.93 1.74
N TYR A 99 -15.74 19.83 1.45
CA TYR A 99 -15.88 20.46 0.13
C TYR A 99 -15.00 21.71 -0.04
N ASP A 100 -15.03 22.62 0.93
CA ASP A 100 -14.30 23.88 0.89
C ASP A 100 -13.30 24.00 2.04
N PHE A 101 -12.18 24.67 1.77
CA PHE A 101 -11.31 25.20 2.82
C PHE A 101 -11.68 26.67 3.06
N VAL A 102 -12.30 26.98 4.20
CA VAL A 102 -12.80 28.32 4.52
C VAL A 102 -11.68 29.37 4.48
N SER A 103 -10.49 29.05 4.97
CA SER A 103 -9.32 29.94 4.93
C SER A 103 -8.89 30.29 3.50
N GLN A 104 -8.95 29.33 2.58
CA GLN A 104 -8.66 29.57 1.16
C GLN A 104 -9.74 30.41 0.51
N LYS A 105 -11.02 30.14 0.80
CA LYS A 105 -12.15 30.90 0.26
C LYS A 105 -12.09 32.38 0.63
N ILE A 106 -11.78 32.68 1.90
CA ILE A 106 -11.63 34.06 2.38
C ILE A 106 -10.45 34.74 1.67
N ARG A 107 -9.30 34.07 1.59
CA ARG A 107 -8.11 34.65 0.96
C ARG A 107 -8.27 34.90 -0.54
N THR A 108 -8.97 34.03 -1.26
CA THR A 108 -9.30 34.25 -2.68
C THR A 108 -10.37 35.33 -2.87
N ALA A 109 -11.20 35.60 -1.86
CA ALA A 109 -12.15 36.72 -1.89
C ALA A 109 -11.44 38.07 -1.62
N GLU A 110 -10.40 38.07 -0.79
CA GLU A 110 -9.57 39.25 -0.50
C GLU A 110 -8.54 39.54 -1.60
N ASP A 111 -8.00 38.50 -2.24
CA ASP A 111 -7.00 38.60 -3.30
C ASP A 111 -7.49 37.85 -4.57
N PRO A 112 -8.09 38.56 -5.55
CA PRO A 112 -8.65 37.95 -6.75
C PRO A 112 -7.59 37.36 -7.70
N GLU A 113 -6.33 37.80 -7.59
CA GLU A 113 -5.17 37.31 -8.34
C GLU A 113 -4.61 36.01 -7.76
N LEU A 114 -4.98 35.66 -6.52
CA LEU A 114 -4.57 34.41 -5.89
C LEU A 114 -5.06 33.19 -6.68
N ARG A 115 -4.12 32.43 -7.24
CA ARG A 115 -4.38 31.16 -7.91
C ARG A 115 -3.97 30.00 -7.01
N LEU A 116 -4.96 29.24 -6.56
CA LEU A 116 -4.76 27.99 -5.84
C LEU A 116 -4.95 26.81 -6.80
N SER A 117 -4.32 25.68 -6.50
CA SER A 117 -4.55 24.42 -7.22
C SER A 117 -5.91 23.80 -6.89
N THR A 118 -6.59 24.30 -5.86
CA THR A 118 -7.99 23.97 -5.60
C THR A 118 -8.88 24.63 -6.67
N PRO A 119 -9.80 23.88 -7.29
CA PRO A 119 -10.57 24.40 -8.41
C PRO A 119 -11.45 25.58 -7.99
N LYS A 120 -11.32 26.73 -8.67
CA LYS A 120 -12.30 27.81 -8.62
C LYS A 120 -13.62 27.25 -9.15
N LYS A 121 -14.68 27.22 -8.34
CA LYS A 121 -16.02 26.87 -8.82
C LYS A 121 -16.90 28.11 -8.85
N ASN A 122 -17.35 28.44 -10.06
CA ASN A 122 -18.38 29.44 -10.28
C ASN A 122 -19.67 28.95 -9.60
N SER A 123 -20.25 29.81 -8.76
CA SER A 123 -21.60 29.62 -8.20
C SER A 123 -22.65 29.72 -9.29
#